data_AF-A0A815TKJ3-F1
#
_entry.id   AF-A0A815TKJ3-F1
#
_cell.length_a   1.000
_cell.length_b   1.000
_cell.length_c   1.000
_cell.angle_alpha   90.00
_cell.angle_beta   90.00
_cell.angle_gamma   90.00
#
_symmetry.space_group_name_H-M   'P 1'
#
loop_
_entity.id
_entity.type
_entity.pdbx_description
1 polymer ?
#
loop_
_entity_poly.entity_id
_entity_poly.type
_entity_poly.pdbx_seq_one_letter_code
_entity_poly.pdbx_strand_id
1 'polypeptide(L)'
;MSDKLAFQFKMQTKMLERQSITHDKQEKAERDKVKKALMKGNLEAAKIHAENAIRHHSESLNCKRMAARVDGVQARVANSAAQRQVNFH
;
A
#
# COMPACT_ATOMS: atom_id res chain seq x y z
N MET A 1 21.88 -16.19 -5.59
CA MET A 1 21.04 -15.86 -4.41
C MET A 1 20.49 -14.43 -4.47
N SER A 2 21.23 -13.46 -5.01
CA SER A 2 20.79 -12.05 -5.16
C SER A 2 19.54 -11.88 -6.04
N ASP A 3 19.47 -12.54 -7.20
CA ASP A 3 18.36 -12.35 -8.15
C ASP A 3 17.03 -12.88 -7.65
N LYS A 4 17.04 -13.99 -6.90
CA LYS A 4 15.83 -14.55 -6.29
C LYS A 4 15.22 -13.59 -5.26
N LEU A 5 16.07 -12.94 -4.47
CA LEU A 5 15.65 -11.95 -3.47
C LEU A 5 15.14 -10.66 -4.12
N ALA A 6 15.82 -10.18 -5.17
CA ALA A 6 15.36 -9.02 -5.94
C ALA A 6 14.00 -9.28 -6.62
N PHE A 7 13.81 -10.47 -7.17
CA PHE A 7 12.52 -10.87 -7.73
C PHE A 7 11.42 -10.91 -6.67
N GLN A 8 11.71 -11.49 -5.49
CA GLN A 8 10.76 -11.55 -4.39
C GLN A 8 10.34 -10.16 -3.91
N PHE A 9 11.29 -9.22 -3.74
CA PHE A 9 10.97 -7.85 -3.33
C PHE A 9 10.13 -7.13 -4.37
N LYS A 10 10.49 -7.22 -5.67
CA LYS A 10 9.68 -6.64 -6.75
C LYS A 10 8.24 -7.18 -6.77
N MET A 11 8.05 -8.46 -6.49
CA MET A 11 6.72 -9.07 -6.40
C MET A 11 5.95 -8.56 -5.18
N GLN A 12 6.62 -8.42 -4.02
CA GLN A 12 6.01 -7.88 -2.81
C GLN A 12 5.60 -6.41 -2.99
N THR A 13 6.43 -5.56 -3.59
CA THR A 13 6.07 -4.16 -3.90
C THR A 13 4.79 -4.12 -4.75
N LYS A 14 4.72 -4.90 -5.84
CA LYS A 14 3.53 -4.96 -6.69
C LYS A 14 2.28 -5.45 -5.95
N MET A 15 2.42 -6.40 -5.02
CA MET A 15 1.30 -6.87 -4.21
C MET A 15 0.79 -5.76 -3.28
N LEU A 16 1.69 -5.01 -2.64
CA LEU A 16 1.34 -3.88 -1.78
C LEU A 16 0.68 -2.74 -2.55
N GLU A 17 1.17 -2.42 -3.75
CA GLU A 17 0.53 -1.43 -4.64
C GLU A 17 -0.90 -1.85 -5.02
N ARG A 18 -1.11 -3.13 -5.36
CA ARG A 18 -2.44 -3.65 -5.67
C ARG A 18 -3.39 -3.61 -4.47
N GLN A 19 -2.89 -3.94 -3.28
CA GLN A 19 -3.66 -3.83 -2.04
C GLN A 19 -4.05 -2.37 -1.77
N SER A 20 -3.12 -1.43 -1.96
CA SER A 20 -3.41 0.00 -1.85
C SER A 20 -4.52 0.44 -2.81
N ILE A 21 -4.46 0.05 -4.09
CA ILE A 21 -5.53 0.36 -5.05
C ILE A 21 -6.88 -0.25 -4.63
N THR A 22 -6.85 -1.45 -4.05
CA THR A 22 -8.06 -2.11 -3.55
C THR A 22 -8.68 -1.31 -2.39
N HIS A 23 -7.85 -0.86 -1.45
CA HIS A 23 -8.29 -0.01 -0.36
C HIS A 23 -8.78 1.36 -0.83
N ASP A 24 -8.14 1.99 -1.83
CA ASP A 24 -8.63 3.24 -2.44
C ASP A 24 -10.03 3.06 -3.08
N LYS A 25 -10.28 1.91 -3.73
CA LYS A 25 -11.60 1.56 -4.27
C LYS A 25 -12.65 1.36 -3.17
N GLN A 26 -12.27 0.69 -2.08
CA GLN A 26 -13.15 0.47 -0.93
C GLN A 26 -13.47 1.79 -0.20
N GLU A 27 -12.48 2.67 -0.02
CA GLU A 27 -12.67 4.03 0.53
C GLU A 27 -13.73 4.78 -0.29
N LYS A 28 -13.59 4.79 -1.62
CA LYS A 28 -14.55 5.46 -2.50
C LYS A 28 -15.95 4.87 -2.36
N ALA A 29 -16.06 3.55 -2.33
CA ALA A 29 -17.35 2.86 -2.15
C ALA A 29 -18.01 3.21 -0.81
N GLU A 30 -17.24 3.26 0.29
CA GLU A 30 -17.75 3.66 1.61
C GLU A 30 -18.16 5.14 1.62
N ARG A 31 -17.40 6.04 0.99
CA ARG A 31 -17.79 7.45 0.84
C ARG A 31 -19.11 7.65 0.10
N ASP A 32 -19.37 6.85 -0.92
CA ASP A 32 -20.65 6.88 -1.62
C ASP A 32 -21.79 6.34 -0.74
N LYS A 33 -21.52 5.34 0.12
CA LYS A 33 -22.48 4.87 1.13
C LYS A 33 -22.77 5.92 2.19
N VAL A 34 -21.76 6.68 2.65
CA VAL A 34 -21.95 7.82 3.57
C VAL A 34 -22.94 8.82 2.97
N LYS A 35 -22.72 9.25 1.73
CA LYS A 35 -23.63 10.19 1.04
C LYS A 35 -25.07 9.66 0.99
N LYS A 36 -25.24 8.39 0.61
CA LYS A 36 -26.56 7.74 0.56
C LYS A 36 -27.21 7.64 1.93
N ALA A 37 -26.46 7.35 2.98
CA ALA A 37 -26.98 7.25 4.35
C ALA A 37 -27.42 8.62 4.89
N LEU A 38 -26.63 9.67 4.62
CA LEU A 38 -26.98 11.05 4.97
C LEU A 38 -28.25 11.52 4.26
N MET A 39 -28.40 11.25 2.96
CA MET A 39 -29.62 11.59 2.21
C MET A 39 -30.87 10.90 2.76
N LYS A 40 -30.72 9.71 3.36
CA LYS A 40 -31.82 8.96 4.00
C LYS A 40 -32.06 9.37 5.45
N GLY A 41 -31.29 10.31 6.00
CA GLY A 41 -31.37 10.71 7.41
C GLY A 41 -30.82 9.68 8.40
N ASN A 42 -30.14 8.64 7.94
CA ASN A 42 -29.58 7.60 8.81
C ASN A 42 -28.15 7.98 9.23
N LEU A 43 -28.05 8.80 10.28
CA LEU A 43 -26.78 9.32 10.79
C LEU A 43 -25.87 8.22 11.36
N GLU A 44 -26.42 7.20 12.01
CA GLU A 44 -25.63 6.11 12.59
C GLU A 44 -24.96 5.26 11.50
N ALA A 45 -25.70 4.90 10.44
CA ALA A 45 -25.10 4.23 9.29
C ALA A 45 -24.05 5.11 8.58
N ALA A 46 -24.30 6.43 8.49
CA ALA A 46 -23.33 7.35 7.91
C ALA A 46 -22.02 7.42 8.70
N LYS A 47 -22.07 7.42 10.04
CA LYS A 47 -20.88 7.38 10.90
C LYS A 47 -20.08 6.10 10.68
N ILE A 48 -20.73 4.93 10.69
CA ILE A 48 -20.07 3.63 10.48
C ILE A 48 -19.36 3.60 9.11
N HIS A 49 -20.03 4.04 8.04
CA HIS A 49 -19.42 4.11 6.71
C HIS A 49 -18.28 5.13 6.63
N ALA A 50 -18.35 6.24 7.37
CA ALA A 50 -17.28 7.23 7.43
C ALA A 50 -16.04 6.68 8.14
N GLU A 51 -16.22 5.97 9.26
CA GLU A 51 -15.12 5.28 9.95
C GLU A 51 -14.46 4.23 9.05
N ASN A 52 -15.25 3.46 8.30
CA ASN A 52 -14.72 2.50 7.34
C ASN A 52 -13.92 3.18 6.23
N ALA A 53 -14.40 4.30 5.70
CA ALA A 53 -13.67 5.08 4.70
C ALA A 53 -12.31 5.56 5.25
N ILE A 54 -12.28 6.10 6.48
CA ILE A 54 -11.03 6.53 7.13
C ILE A 54 -10.07 5.36 7.31
N ARG A 55 -10.57 4.20 7.72
CA ARG A 55 -9.75 2.98 7.87
C ARG A 55 -9.10 2.58 6.56
N HIS A 56 -9.88 2.48 5.48
CA HIS A 56 -9.36 2.13 4.16
C HIS A 56 -8.36 3.16 3.61
N HIS A 57 -8.58 4.45 3.88
CA HIS A 57 -7.61 5.48 3.54
C HIS A 57 -6.27 5.26 4.26
N SER A 58 -6.31 4.99 5.57
CA SER A 58 -5.12 4.70 6.38
C SER A 58 -4.39 3.42 5.91
N GLU A 59 -5.15 2.36 5.63
CA GLU A 59 -4.63 1.10 5.10
C GLU A 59 -3.93 1.30 3.75
N SER A 60 -4.54 2.05 2.83
CA SER A 60 -3.94 2.40 1.54
C SER A 60 -2.62 3.16 1.72
N LEU A 61 -2.60 4.19 2.57
CA LEU A 61 -1.37 4.94 2.87
C LEU A 61 -0.29 4.04 3.48
N ASN A 62 -0.66 3.13 4.37
CA ASN A 62 0.28 2.19 4.97
C ASN A 62 0.87 1.23 3.93
N CYS A 63 0.06 0.70 3.02
CA CYS A 63 0.53 -0.11 1.89
C CYS A 63 1.51 0.68 1.00
N LYS A 64 1.19 1.94 0.64
CA LYS A 64 2.09 2.80 -0.15
C LYS A 64 3.43 3.04 0.56
N ARG A 65 3.39 3.33 1.86
CA ARG A 65 4.61 3.52 2.68
C ARG A 65 5.43 2.24 2.77
N MET A 66 4.79 1.08 2.91
CA MET A 66 5.48 -0.20 2.96
C MET A 66 6.14 -0.53 1.61
N ALA A 67 5.44 -0.31 0.49
CA ALA A 67 5.99 -0.49 -0.84
C ALA A 67 7.27 0.35 -1.03
N ALA A 68 7.22 1.64 -0.69
CA ALA A 68 8.39 2.53 -0.75
C ALA A 68 9.56 2.07 0.14
N ARG A 69 9.27 1.50 1.31
CA ARG A 69 10.30 0.93 2.19
C ARG A 69 10.96 -0.30 1.58
N VAL A 70 10.18 -1.20 0.97
CA VAL A 70 10.70 -2.40 0.28
C VAL A 70 11.60 -1.98 -0.89
N ASP A 71 11.17 -1.00 -1.69
CA ASP A 71 11.97 -0.48 -2.81
C ASP A 71 13.29 0.15 -2.32
N GLY A 72 13.25 0.92 -1.22
CA GLY A 72 14.44 1.49 -0.61
C GLY A 72 15.41 0.44 -0.03
N VAL A 73 14.89 -0.69 0.48
CA VAL A 73 15.73 -1.82 0.89
C VAL A 73 16.35 -2.49 -0.34
N GLN A 74 15.58 -2.71 -1.40
CA GLN A 74 16.08 -3.30 -2.65
C GLN A 74 17.23 -2.48 -3.26
N ALA A 75 17.10 -1.14 -3.29
CA ALA A 75 18.14 -0.25 -3.78
C ALA A 75 19.45 -0.36 -2.97
N ARG A 76 19.35 -0.41 -1.63
CA ARG A 76 20.52 -0.55 -0.75
C ARG A 76 21.19 -1.91 -0.88
N VAL A 77 20.41 -2.99 -1.02
CA VAL A 77 20.94 -4.34 -1.25
C VAL A 77 21.69 -4.40 -2.58
N ALA A 78 21.13 -3.83 -3.65
CA ALA A 78 21.77 -3.76 -4.96
C ALA A 78 23.10 -2.98 -4.91
N ASN A 79 23.12 -1.81 -4.27
CA ASN A 79 24.34 -1.01 -4.13
C ASN A 79 25.41 -1.75 -3.31
N SER A 80 25.02 -2.40 -2.22
CA SER A 80 25.94 -3.19 -1.37
C SER A 80 26.51 -4.42 -2.10
N ALA A 81 25.74 -5.01 -3.02
CA ALA A 81 26.21 -6.12 -3.85
C ALA A 81 27.20 -5.65 -4.93
N ALA A 82 26.90 -4.52 -5.58
CA ALA A 82 27.79 -3.91 -6.57
C ALA A 82 29.12 -3.50 -5.94
N GLN A 83 29.10 -2.83 -4.77
CA GLN A 83 30.31 -2.38 -4.08
C GLN A 83 31.25 -3.53 -3.71
N ARG A 84 30.73 -4.71 -3.35
CA ARG A 84 31.56 -5.90 -3.12
C ARG A 84 32.24 -6.39 -4.39
N GLN A 85 31.58 -6.34 -5.54
CA GLN A 85 32.12 -6.83 -6.80
C GLN A 85 33.29 -5.98 -7.32
N VAL A 86 33.27 -4.66 -7.09
CA VAL A 86 34.35 -3.74 -7.49
C VAL A 86 35.59 -3.85 -6.59
N ASN A 87 35.45 -4.25 -5.33
CA ASN A 87 36.58 -4.40 -4.39
C ASN A 87 37.42 -5.67 -4.61
N PHE A 88 37.08 -6.54 -5.57
CA PHE A 88 37.82 -7.77 -5.91
C PHE A 88 38.56 -7.70 -7.27
N HIS A 89 38.87 -6.49 -7.75
CA HIS A 89 39.89 -6.24 -8.80
C HIS A 89 40.97 -5.32 -8.22
#